data_AF-A0A661E563-F1
#
_entry.id   AF-A0A661E563-F1
#
_cell.length_a   1.000
_cell.length_b   1.000
_cell.length_c   1.000
_cell.angle_alpha   90.00
_cell.angle_beta   90.00
_cell.angle_gamma   90.00
#
_symmetry.space_group_name_H-M   'P 1'
#
loop_
_entity.id
_entity.type
_entity.pdbx_description
1 polymer ?
#
loop_
_entity_poly.entity_id
_entity_poly.type
_entity_poly.pdbx_seq_one_letter_code
_entity_poly.pdbx_strand_id
1 'polypeptide(L)'
;MRKADNTMNKLFTSTGKFRLAVTLLLVGGCLVACSTLKTGMDADAAPLNPKDAANTPDAVPRDEPLSRYGNMESYEVYGKRYYTLPSSKGYKEQGTASWYGTKFHGKRTSSGEPYDLYAMTAAHKTLPLPTFVEVTNLNNGRTVIVK
;
A
#
# COMPACT_ATOMS: atom_id res chain seq x y z
N MET A 1 -15.84 17.33 -72.59
CA MET A 1 -16.65 18.50 -73.03
C MET A 1 -16.41 19.60 -72.00
N ARG A 2 -15.54 20.57 -72.34
CA ARG A 2 -15.10 21.68 -71.49
C ARG A 2 -16.05 22.87 -71.65
N LYS A 3 -16.18 23.68 -70.60
CA LYS A 3 -16.17 25.15 -70.67
C LYS A 3 -15.20 25.59 -69.55
N ALA A 4 -14.03 26.20 -69.83
CA ALA A 4 -13.82 27.58 -70.32
C ALA A 4 -14.32 28.57 -69.23
N ASP A 5 -13.57 29.51 -68.63
CA ASP A 5 -12.44 30.38 -69.03
C ASP A 5 -11.71 30.85 -67.74
N ASN A 6 -10.39 30.99 -67.63
CA ASN A 6 -9.45 31.98 -68.18
C ASN A 6 -9.66 33.45 -67.74
N THR A 7 -8.90 33.90 -66.73
CA THR A 7 -8.44 35.30 -66.56
C THR A 7 -7.31 35.31 -65.51
N MET A 8 -6.05 35.31 -65.93
CA MET A 8 -5.18 36.48 -66.13
C MET A 8 -4.76 37.22 -64.85
N ASN A 9 -3.51 36.93 -64.46
CA ASN A 9 -2.44 37.85 -64.06
C ASN A 9 -2.82 39.31 -63.84
N LYS A 10 -2.44 39.80 -62.65
CA LYS A 10 -1.98 41.17 -62.30
C LYS A 10 -2.10 41.24 -60.76
N LEU A 11 -1.13 41.66 -59.96
CA LEU A 11 -0.23 42.79 -60.07
C LEU A 11 0.78 42.68 -58.92
N PHE A 12 2.03 43.04 -59.23
CA PHE A 12 2.87 43.99 -58.49
C PHE A 12 3.06 43.83 -56.97
N THR A 13 4.30 43.53 -56.56
CA THR A 13 5.23 44.43 -55.80
C THR A 13 4.70 44.82 -54.41
N SER A 14 5.38 44.59 -53.30
CA SER A 14 6.68 45.13 -52.90
C SER A 14 6.59 45.28 -51.38
N THR A 15 7.74 45.20 -50.69
CA THR A 15 8.01 45.77 -49.34
C THR A 15 7.14 45.25 -48.19
N GLY A 16 7.64 44.73 -47.09
CA GLY A 16 8.89 44.99 -46.40
C GLY A 16 8.58 44.91 -44.90
N LYS A 17 9.18 43.94 -44.22
CA LYS A 17 9.59 43.92 -42.80
C LYS A 17 8.75 44.76 -41.82
N PHE A 18 7.86 44.12 -41.07
CA PHE A 18 7.52 44.55 -39.71
C PHE A 18 7.86 43.44 -38.72
N ARG A 19 8.76 43.80 -37.79
CA ARG A 19 9.27 42.94 -36.72
C ARG A 19 8.31 42.98 -35.54
N LEU A 20 8.35 41.87 -34.80
CA LEU A 20 8.16 41.76 -33.36
C LEU A 20 6.72 41.73 -32.81
N ALA A 21 6.55 40.83 -31.84
CA ALA A 21 5.50 40.78 -30.83
C ALA A 21 4.14 40.18 -31.23
N VAL A 22 4.08 38.84 -31.34
CA VAL A 22 3.07 38.03 -30.61
C VAL A 22 3.66 36.63 -30.37
N THR A 23 4.75 36.58 -29.61
CA THR A 23 5.31 35.31 -29.09
C THR A 23 5.02 35.24 -27.59
N LEU A 24 3.77 35.44 -27.17
CA LEU A 24 3.45 35.38 -25.73
C LEU A 24 1.95 35.30 -25.42
N LEU A 25 1.18 34.35 -25.97
CA LEU A 25 -0.13 34.02 -25.36
C LEU A 25 -0.77 32.70 -25.84
N LEU A 26 -0.05 31.56 -25.86
CA LEU A 26 -0.67 30.22 -26.01
C LEU A 26 0.01 29.18 -25.09
N VAL A 27 0.35 29.58 -23.87
CA VAL A 27 0.90 28.71 -22.80
C VAL A 27 -0.04 28.66 -21.58
N GLY A 28 -1.35 28.80 -21.78
CA GLY A 28 -2.32 28.88 -20.69
C GLY A 28 -3.58 28.09 -20.99
N GLY A 29 -3.55 26.77 -20.80
CA GLY A 29 -4.71 25.92 -21.06
C GLY A 29 -4.63 24.58 -20.36
N CYS A 30 -4.98 24.58 -19.07
CA CYS A 30 -5.45 23.43 -18.30
C CYS A 30 -4.45 22.28 -18.00
N LEU A 31 -3.41 22.58 -17.21
CA LEU A 31 -2.94 21.60 -16.22
C LEU A 31 -3.85 21.69 -14.99
N VAL A 32 -5.05 21.09 -15.08
CA VAL A 32 -5.86 20.83 -13.88
C VAL A 32 -5.22 19.63 -13.20
N ALA A 33 -4.20 19.88 -12.38
CA ALA A 33 -3.68 18.91 -11.44
C ALA A 33 -4.80 18.63 -10.43
N CYS A 34 -5.48 17.50 -10.60
CA CYS A 34 -6.41 16.98 -9.62
C CYS A 34 -5.59 16.62 -8.36
N SER A 35 -5.54 17.52 -7.38
CA SER A 35 -5.07 17.20 -6.03
C SER A 35 -6.11 16.28 -5.39
N THR A 36 -6.05 15.00 -5.71
CA THR A 36 -6.77 13.98 -4.98
C THR A 36 -6.24 14.00 -3.55
N LEU A 37 -7.06 14.49 -2.62
CA LEU A 37 -6.83 14.30 -1.18
C LEU A 37 -6.79 12.79 -0.95
N LYS A 38 -5.59 12.22 -0.85
CA LYS A 38 -5.42 10.85 -0.33
C LYS A 38 -5.98 10.84 1.08
N THR A 39 -7.13 10.21 1.24
CA THR A 39 -7.66 9.87 2.57
C THR A 39 -6.58 9.06 3.29
N GLY A 40 -6.40 9.29 4.60
CA GLY A 40 -5.36 8.66 5.43
C GLY A 40 -5.41 7.11 5.51
N MET A 41 -6.28 6.49 4.72
CA MET A 41 -6.40 5.04 4.53
C MET A 41 -5.43 4.49 3.48
N ASP A 42 -4.87 5.31 2.59
CA ASP A 42 -3.96 4.83 1.53
C ASP A 42 -2.48 4.78 1.94
N ALA A 43 -2.11 5.51 2.99
CA ALA A 43 -0.76 5.55 3.52
C ALA A 43 -0.55 4.45 4.57
N ASP A 44 0.63 3.80 4.56
CA ASP A 44 1.02 2.87 5.61
C ASP A 44 1.51 3.67 6.83
N ALA A 45 0.55 4.23 7.56
CA ALA A 45 0.78 5.17 8.64
C ALA A 45 -0.03 4.80 9.89
N ALA A 46 0.30 5.47 11.00
CA ALA A 46 -0.49 5.36 12.22
C ALA A 46 -1.89 5.94 11.97
N PRO A 47 -2.93 5.43 12.64
CA PRO A 47 -4.26 6.00 12.55
C PRO A 47 -4.26 7.46 13.03
N LEU A 48 -4.97 8.34 12.33
CA LEU A 48 -5.08 9.76 12.68
C LEU A 48 -5.65 9.96 14.10
N ASN A 49 -6.58 9.10 14.48
CA ASN A 49 -7.15 9.02 15.82
C ASN A 49 -6.83 7.62 16.39
N PRO A 50 -5.65 7.43 16.99
CA PRO A 50 -5.31 6.15 17.58
C PRO A 50 -6.23 5.89 18.78
N LYS A 51 -6.92 4.75 18.77
CA LYS A 51 -7.41 4.18 20.02
C LYS A 51 -6.19 3.84 20.88
N ASP A 52 -6.36 3.85 22.19
CA ASP A 52 -5.26 3.60 23.11
C ASP A 52 -4.75 2.15 22.95
N ALA A 53 -3.65 2.01 22.21
CA ALA A 53 -3.00 0.73 21.97
C ALA A 53 -2.50 0.11 23.29
N ALA A 54 -2.20 0.93 24.31
CA ALA A 54 -1.77 0.42 25.61
C ALA A 54 -2.90 -0.29 26.38
N ASN A 55 -4.16 -0.03 26.03
CA ASN A 55 -5.36 -0.59 26.65
C ASN A 55 -6.08 -1.61 25.75
N THR A 56 -5.48 -2.01 24.62
CA THR A 56 -6.04 -3.07 23.80
C THR A 56 -5.88 -4.41 24.53
N PRO A 57 -6.95 -5.17 24.77
CA PRO A 57 -6.85 -6.45 25.47
C PRO A 57 -6.02 -7.46 24.67
N ASP A 58 -5.17 -8.20 25.38
CA ASP A 58 -4.42 -9.33 24.85
C ASP A 58 -5.32 -10.36 24.15
N ALA A 59 -4.76 -11.04 23.14
CA ALA A 59 -5.41 -12.19 22.57
C ALA A 59 -5.52 -13.30 23.61
N VAL A 60 -6.68 -13.95 23.69
CA VAL A 60 -6.90 -15.08 24.62
C VAL A 60 -6.51 -16.38 23.92
N PRO A 61 -5.46 -17.10 24.40
CA PRO A 61 -5.06 -18.37 23.83
C PRO A 61 -6.19 -19.40 23.86
N ARG A 62 -6.39 -20.05 22.71
CA ARG A 62 -7.41 -21.07 22.52
C ARG A 62 -6.82 -22.21 21.70
N ASP A 63 -7.30 -23.42 21.98
CA ASP A 63 -7.01 -24.58 21.13
C ASP A 63 -7.93 -24.51 19.90
N GLU A 64 -7.37 -24.01 18.80
CA GLU A 64 -8.08 -23.81 17.54
C GLU A 64 -7.46 -24.71 16.46
N PRO A 65 -8.27 -25.32 15.58
CA PRO A 65 -7.73 -26.05 14.45
C PRO A 65 -6.93 -25.11 13.53
N LEU A 66 -5.95 -25.66 12.81
CA LEU A 66 -5.17 -24.88 11.84
C LEU A 66 -6.09 -24.18 10.82
N SER A 67 -5.77 -22.92 10.52
CA SER A 67 -6.50 -22.17 9.52
C SER A 67 -6.38 -22.83 8.15
N ARG A 68 -7.47 -22.73 7.37
CA ARG A 68 -7.53 -23.27 5.99
C ARG A 68 -6.48 -22.66 5.06
N TYR A 69 -6.00 -21.46 5.36
CA TYR A 69 -5.00 -20.73 4.58
C TYR A 69 -3.74 -20.47 5.42
N GLY A 70 -2.62 -20.18 4.76
CA GLY A 70 -1.40 -19.73 5.44
C GLY A 70 -0.53 -20.83 6.05
N ASN A 71 -0.88 -22.11 5.86
CA ASN A 71 -0.17 -23.28 6.40
C ASN A 71 0.48 -24.16 5.30
N MET A 72 1.01 -23.54 4.24
CA MET A 72 1.72 -24.26 3.18
C MET A 72 3.07 -24.76 3.71
N GLU A 73 3.53 -25.94 3.27
CA GLU A 73 4.85 -26.47 3.69
C GLU A 73 5.99 -25.48 3.41
N SER A 74 5.97 -24.82 2.25
CA SER A 74 6.90 -23.76 1.92
C SER A 74 6.28 -22.70 1.01
N TYR A 75 6.88 -21.51 1.00
CA TYR A 75 6.53 -20.42 0.08
C TYR A 75 7.77 -19.56 -0.23
N GLU A 76 7.69 -18.75 -1.28
CA GLU A 76 8.80 -17.91 -1.73
C GLU A 76 8.39 -16.45 -1.85
N VAL A 77 9.24 -15.55 -1.35
CA VAL A 77 9.05 -14.10 -1.42
C VAL A 77 10.38 -13.48 -1.85
N TYR A 78 10.39 -12.76 -2.97
CA TYR A 78 11.58 -12.11 -3.52
C TYR A 78 12.80 -13.06 -3.67
N GLY A 79 12.57 -14.29 -4.13
CA GLY A 79 13.64 -15.28 -4.32
C GLY A 79 14.11 -15.97 -3.03
N LYS A 80 13.55 -15.61 -1.87
CA LYS A 80 13.83 -16.27 -0.59
C LYS A 80 12.72 -17.24 -0.22
N ARG A 81 13.08 -18.50 0.00
CA ARG A 81 12.18 -19.56 0.44
C ARG A 81 12.05 -19.61 1.96
N TYR A 82 10.83 -19.81 2.43
CA TYR A 82 10.47 -20.02 3.83
C TYR A 82 9.73 -21.34 3.98
N TYR A 83 9.83 -21.94 5.17
CA TYR A 83 9.18 -23.20 5.50
C TYR A 83 8.33 -23.04 6.76
N THR A 84 7.10 -23.52 6.70
CA THR A 84 6.21 -23.50 7.86
C THR A 84 6.59 -24.64 8.79
N LEU A 85 6.70 -24.34 10.08
CA LEU A 85 6.99 -25.32 11.11
C LEU A 85 5.78 -26.25 11.29
N PRO A 86 6.01 -27.56 11.53
CA PRO A 86 4.92 -28.52 11.76
C PRO A 86 4.18 -28.27 13.09
N SER A 87 4.81 -27.57 14.05
CA SER A 87 4.16 -27.14 15.29
C SER A 87 4.85 -25.90 15.87
N SER A 88 4.13 -25.17 16.71
CA SER A 88 4.66 -24.04 17.50
C SER A 88 5.26 -24.46 18.86
N LYS A 89 5.24 -25.76 19.19
CA LYS A 89 5.63 -26.25 20.51
C LYS A 89 7.11 -25.97 20.80
N GLY A 90 7.36 -25.24 21.88
CA GLY A 90 8.72 -24.89 22.32
C GLY A 90 9.40 -23.82 21.47
N TYR A 91 8.66 -23.17 20.54
CA TYR A 91 9.20 -22.09 19.73
C TYR A 91 9.66 -20.92 20.60
N LYS A 92 10.88 -20.44 20.35
CA LYS A 92 11.44 -19.21 20.94
C LYS A 92 12.31 -18.55 19.89
N GLU A 93 12.13 -17.25 19.71
CA GLU A 93 12.96 -16.41 18.84
C GLU A 93 13.13 -15.03 19.47
N GLN A 94 14.27 -14.40 19.22
CA GLN A 94 14.50 -13.00 19.51
C GLN A 94 14.78 -12.28 18.20
N GLY A 95 14.13 -11.14 17.97
CA GLY A 95 14.30 -10.37 16.75
C GLY A 95 13.60 -9.01 16.80
N THR A 96 13.64 -8.31 15.67
CA THR A 96 12.96 -7.02 15.49
C THR A 96 11.50 -7.24 15.11
N ALA A 97 10.59 -6.60 15.84
CA ALA A 97 9.19 -6.50 15.47
C ALA A 97 8.90 -5.14 14.81
N SER A 98 7.94 -5.16 13.88
CA SER A 98 7.35 -3.96 13.27
C SER A 98 5.82 -4.06 13.33
N TRP A 99 5.13 -2.97 13.03
CA TRP A 99 3.67 -2.91 13.04
C TRP A 99 3.13 -2.55 11.65
N TYR A 100 1.89 -2.94 11.38
CA TYR A 100 1.18 -2.59 10.15
C TYR A 100 0.31 -1.34 10.37
N GLY A 101 0.35 -0.40 9.41
CA GLY A 101 -0.47 0.81 9.45
C GLY A 101 -1.85 0.68 8.83
N THR A 102 -2.55 1.81 8.77
CA THR A 102 -3.95 1.92 8.31
C THR A 102 -4.20 1.35 6.92
N LYS A 103 -3.20 1.38 6.03
CA LYS A 103 -3.26 0.83 4.66
C LYS A 103 -3.71 -0.62 4.57
N PHE A 104 -3.46 -1.42 5.60
CA PHE A 104 -3.79 -2.85 5.59
C PHE A 104 -5.14 -3.15 6.23
N HIS A 105 -5.73 -2.20 6.95
CA HIS A 105 -6.95 -2.43 7.71
C HIS A 105 -8.08 -2.95 6.80
N GLY A 106 -8.75 -4.01 7.24
CA GLY A 106 -9.81 -4.70 6.49
C GLY A 106 -9.32 -5.62 5.36
N LYS A 107 -8.03 -5.64 5.03
CA LYS A 107 -7.49 -6.54 3.98
C LYS A 107 -7.28 -7.94 4.53
N ARG A 108 -7.41 -8.94 3.64
CA ARG A 108 -7.21 -10.35 4.01
C ARG A 108 -5.75 -10.61 4.39
N THR A 109 -5.56 -11.30 5.51
CA THR A 109 -4.27 -11.84 5.97
C THR A 109 -4.02 -13.25 5.42
N SER A 110 -2.86 -13.83 5.73
CA SER A 110 -2.52 -15.21 5.34
C SER A 110 -3.42 -16.27 5.96
N SER A 111 -4.00 -16.04 7.14
CA SER A 111 -5.02 -16.94 7.73
C SER A 111 -6.35 -16.87 6.99
N GLY A 112 -6.56 -15.81 6.21
CA GLY A 112 -7.81 -15.49 5.51
C GLY A 112 -8.72 -14.51 6.25
N GLU A 113 -8.44 -14.23 7.53
CA GLU A 113 -9.17 -13.24 8.33
C GLU A 113 -8.83 -11.81 7.87
N PRO A 114 -9.78 -10.86 7.88
CA PRO A 114 -9.49 -9.44 7.66
C PRO A 114 -8.60 -8.90 8.79
N TYR A 115 -7.58 -8.12 8.44
CA TYR A 115 -6.72 -7.45 9.42
C TYR A 115 -7.47 -6.34 10.15
N ASP A 116 -7.49 -6.41 11.48
CA ASP A 116 -8.00 -5.35 12.34
C ASP A 116 -6.83 -4.67 13.07
N LEU A 117 -6.71 -3.35 12.90
CA LEU A 117 -5.68 -2.53 13.52
C LEU A 117 -5.80 -2.51 15.06
N TYR A 118 -7.00 -2.79 15.57
CA TYR A 118 -7.32 -2.76 16.99
C TYR A 118 -7.42 -4.16 17.61
N ALA A 119 -7.06 -5.21 16.87
CA ALA A 119 -6.97 -6.57 17.39
C ALA A 119 -5.51 -6.94 17.69
N MET A 120 -5.28 -7.71 18.75
CA MET A 120 -3.97 -8.24 19.11
C MET A 120 -3.58 -9.41 18.20
N THR A 121 -3.23 -9.07 16.96
CA THR A 121 -2.82 -10.00 15.91
C THR A 121 -1.40 -9.70 15.43
N ALA A 122 -0.69 -10.73 15.00
CA ALA A 122 0.67 -10.62 14.47
C ALA A 122 0.85 -11.46 13.21
N ALA A 123 1.89 -11.15 12.45
CA ALA A 123 2.31 -11.95 11.31
C ALA A 123 3.67 -12.59 11.60
N HIS A 124 3.78 -13.89 11.36
CA HIS A 124 5.02 -14.64 11.50
C HIS A 124 5.31 -15.44 10.23
N LYS A 125 6.59 -15.57 9.87
CA LYS A 125 7.02 -16.16 8.58
C LYS A 125 6.93 -17.68 8.55
N THR A 126 7.00 -18.34 9.70
CA THR A 126 7.18 -19.80 9.77
C THR A 126 6.30 -20.49 10.80
N LEU A 127 5.54 -19.75 11.63
CA LEU A 127 4.67 -20.40 12.60
C LEU A 127 3.38 -20.81 11.91
N PRO A 128 2.83 -22.01 12.22
CA PRO A 128 1.54 -22.41 11.69
C PRO A 128 0.44 -21.49 12.24
N LEU A 129 -0.59 -21.25 11.45
CA LEU A 129 -1.71 -20.38 11.80
C LEU A 129 -2.97 -21.20 12.17
N PRO A 130 -3.76 -20.75 13.16
CA PRO A 130 -3.40 -19.72 14.14
C PRO A 130 -2.34 -20.26 15.12
N THR A 131 -1.52 -19.37 15.68
CA THR A 131 -0.67 -19.67 16.84
C THR A 131 -0.69 -18.46 17.75
N PHE A 132 -0.96 -18.68 19.04
CA PHE A 132 -0.83 -17.63 20.05
C PHE A 132 0.60 -17.57 20.55
N VAL A 133 1.17 -16.37 20.63
CA VAL A 133 2.52 -16.15 21.14
C VAL A 133 2.53 -15.02 22.16
N GLU A 134 3.33 -15.20 23.22
CA GLU A 134 3.71 -14.11 24.11
C GLU A 134 4.90 -13.37 23.49
N VAL A 135 4.79 -12.04 23.39
CA VAL A 135 5.84 -11.17 22.87
C VAL A 135 6.31 -10.27 23.99
N THR A 136 7.60 -10.32 24.28
CA THR A 136 8.24 -9.46 25.28
C THR A 136 9.03 -8.35 24.60
N ASN A 137 8.72 -7.10 24.94
CA ASN A 137 9.57 -5.97 24.56
C ASN A 137 10.77 -5.90 25.51
N LEU A 138 11.94 -6.29 25.03
CA LEU A 138 13.16 -6.38 25.84
C LEU A 138 13.65 -5.03 26.38
N ASN A 139 13.22 -3.90 25.80
CA ASN A 139 13.63 -2.58 26.27
C ASN A 139 12.92 -2.15 27.57
N ASN A 140 11.71 -2.65 27.82
CA ASN A 140 10.90 -2.24 28.97
C ASN A 140 10.26 -3.41 29.74
N GLY A 141 10.50 -4.65 29.32
CA GLY A 141 9.99 -5.86 29.96
C GLY A 141 8.47 -6.08 29.81
N ARG A 142 7.75 -5.24 29.07
CA ARG A 142 6.30 -5.40 28.87
C ARG A 142 6.04 -6.59 27.95
N THR A 143 5.00 -7.34 28.28
CA THR A 143 4.56 -8.51 27.53
C THR A 143 3.15 -8.30 27.00
N VAL A 144 2.85 -8.94 25.87
CA VAL A 144 1.50 -9.05 25.30
C VAL A 144 1.32 -10.42 24.67
N ILE A 145 0.08 -10.91 24.61
CA ILE A 145 -0.29 -12.10 23.85
C ILE A 145 -0.96 -11.67 22.53
N VAL A 146 -0.50 -12.24 21.42
CA VAL A 146 -1.04 -12.02 20.07
C VAL A 146 -1.42 -13.34 19.40
N LYS A 147 -2.30 -13.28 18.40
CA LYS A 147 -2.69 -14.40 17.52
C LYS A 147 -2.09 -14.26 16.12
#